data_AF-A0A1Y5DI54-F1
#
_entry.id   AF-A0A1Y5DI54-F1
#
_cell.length_a   1.000
_cell.length_b   1.000
_cell.length_c   1.000
_cell.angle_alpha   90.00
_cell.angle_beta   90.00
_cell.angle_gamma   90.00
#
_symmetry.space_group_name_H-M   'P 1'
#
loop_
_entity.id
_entity.type
_entity.pdbx_description
1 polymer ?
#
loop_
_entity_poly.entity_id
_entity_poly.type
_entity_poly.pdbx_seq_one_letter_code
_entity_poly.pdbx_strand_id
1 'polypeptide(L)'
;MILYFIITLACTMGLCFGAYRFFGQQILSLNLKLDDGRGYYLVCVLLITFFGSALSYYVGGLLGYAQNAAQHDSLGVVIMLNAVVALAALTYGLMHFKEGERY
;
A
#
# COMPACT_ATOMS: atom_id res chain seq x y z
N MET A 1 13.58 -5.95 -14.61
CA MET A 1 12.13 -6.18 -14.78
C MET A 1 11.55 -7.04 -13.66
N ILE A 2 11.75 -8.36 -13.62
CA ILE A 2 11.13 -9.21 -12.59
C ILE A 2 11.59 -8.85 -11.17
N LEU A 3 12.90 -8.67 -10.95
CA LEU A 3 13.43 -8.21 -9.66
C LEU A 3 12.85 -6.84 -9.24
N TYR A 4 12.74 -5.92 -10.19
CA TYR A 4 12.14 -4.61 -9.97
C TYR A 4 10.69 -4.75 -9.49
N PHE A 5 9.92 -5.60 -10.17
CA PHE A 5 8.53 -5.92 -9.84
C PHE A 5 8.38 -6.49 -8.42
N ILE A 6 9.22 -7.46 -8.07
CA ILE A 6 9.22 -8.10 -6.74
C ILE A 6 9.55 -7.08 -5.65
N ILE A 7 10.54 -6.22 -5.88
CA ILE A 7 10.95 -5.19 -4.92
C ILE A 7 9.82 -4.17 -4.72
N THR A 8 9.22 -3.66 -5.79
CA THR A 8 8.12 -2.69 -5.69
C THR A 8 6.93 -3.29 -4.96
N LEU A 9 6.60 -4.55 -5.25
CA LEU A 9 5.48 -5.26 -4.61
C LEU A 9 5.77 -5.50 -3.13
N ALA A 10 6.95 -6.00 -2.78
CA ALA A 10 7.36 -6.23 -1.41
C ALA A 10 7.37 -4.92 -0.60
N CYS A 11 7.80 -3.81 -1.21
CA CYS A 11 7.77 -2.50 -0.60
C CYS A 11 6.32 -2.04 -0.30
N THR A 12 5.43 -2.08 -1.31
CA THR A 12 4.03 -1.70 -1.15
C THR A 12 3.32 -2.56 -0.11
N MET A 13 3.54 -3.87 -0.15
CA MET A 13 2.97 -4.82 0.81
C MET A 13 3.49 -4.57 2.23
N GLY A 14 4.80 -4.34 2.39
CA GLY A 14 5.42 -4.02 3.67
C GLY A 14 4.89 -2.72 4.27
N LEU A 15 4.74 -1.68 3.46
CA LEU A 15 4.18 -0.39 3.89
C LEU A 15 2.70 -0.52 4.30
N CYS A 16 1.88 -1.21 3.52
CA CYS A 16 0.47 -1.43 3.86
C CYS A 16 0.32 -2.26 5.14
N PHE A 17 1.12 -3.31 5.29
CA PHE A 17 1.10 -4.14 6.51
C PHE A 17 1.61 -3.38 7.74
N GLY A 18 2.65 -2.56 7.57
CA GLY A 18 3.15 -1.66 8.61
C GLY A 18 2.09 -0.66 9.06
N ALA A 19 1.37 -0.05 8.11
CA ALA A 19 0.25 0.84 8.40
C ALA A 19 -0.87 0.09 9.16
N TYR A 20 -1.25 -1.11 8.72
CA TYR A 20 -2.25 -1.93 9.41
C TYR A 20 -1.86 -2.19 10.88
N ARG A 21 -0.60 -2.58 11.12
CA ARG A 21 -0.10 -2.84 12.48
C ARG A 21 -0.09 -1.58 13.33
N PHE A 22 0.33 -0.45 12.78
CA PHE A 22 0.39 0.84 13.47
C PHE A 22 -1.01 1.32 13.89
N PHE A 23 -1.97 1.34 12.97
CA PHE A 23 -3.35 1.73 13.28
C PHE A 23 -4.04 0.72 14.21
N GLY A 24 -3.74 -0.57 14.06
CA GLY A 24 -4.24 -1.61 14.96
C GLY A 24 -3.80 -1.37 16.41
N GLN A 25 -2.51 -1.04 16.63
CA GLN A 25 -2.00 -0.70 17.96
C GLN A 25 -2.63 0.57 18.52
N GLN A 26 -2.82 1.60 17.69
CA GLN A 26 -3.47 2.85 18.10
C GLN A 26 -4.92 2.62 18.55
N ILE A 27 -5.70 1.82 17.80
CA ILE A 27 -7.08 1.46 18.14
C ILE A 27 -7.13 0.64 19.44
N LEU A 28 -6.24 -0.35 19.58
CA LEU A 28 -6.12 -1.16 20.80
C LEU A 28 -5.75 -0.32 22.03
N SER A 29 -4.91 0.70 21.86
CA SER A 29 -4.51 1.61 22.93
C SER A 29 -5.59 2.64 23.30
N LEU A 30 -6.80 2.55 22.72
CA LEU A 30 -7.92 3.47 22.93
C LEU A 30 -7.64 4.95 22.58
N ASN A 31 -6.50 5.25 21.97
CA ASN A 31 -6.16 6.59 21.49
C ASN A 31 -7.05 7.02 20.32
N LEU A 32 -7.55 6.05 19.55
CA LEU A 32 -8.40 6.27 18.37
C LEU A 32 -9.66 5.42 18.46
N LYS A 33 -10.82 6.05 18.21
CA LYS A 33 -12.07 5.31 17.97
C LYS A 33 -11.92 4.44 16.72
N LEU A 34 -12.62 3.31 16.67
CA LEU A 34 -12.55 2.37 15.56
C LEU A 34 -12.95 3.02 14.22
N ASP A 35 -13.99 3.85 14.24
CA ASP A 35 -14.51 4.50 13.04
C ASP A 35 -13.49 5.49 12.45
N ASP A 36 -12.90 6.34 13.30
CA ASP A 36 -11.81 7.24 12.93
C ASP A 36 -10.56 6.46 12.47
N GLY A 37 -10.20 5.40 13.18
CA GLY A 37 -9.04 4.55 12.86
C GLY A 37 -9.15 3.89 11.49
N ARG A 38 -10.36 3.43 11.11
CA ARG A 38 -10.65 2.89 9.77
C ARG A 38 -10.51 3.99 8.70
N GLY A 39 -11.02 5.19 8.98
CA GLY A 39 -10.88 6.35 8.10
C GLY A 39 -9.42 6.73 7.85
N TYR A 40 -8.63 6.87 8.93
CA TYR A 40 -7.21 7.19 8.82
C TYR A 40 -6.42 6.09 8.10
N TYR A 41 -6.72 4.82 8.36
CA TYR A 41 -6.10 3.70 7.65
C TYR A 41 -6.39 3.75 6.14
N LEU A 42 -7.64 4.02 5.75
CA LEU A 42 -8.03 4.16 4.35
C LEU A 42 -7.21 5.26 3.66
N VAL A 43 -7.12 6.44 4.28
CA VAL A 43 -6.34 7.56 3.74
C VAL A 43 -4.85 7.19 3.63
N CYS A 44 -4.29 6.54 4.66
CA CYS A 44 -2.89 6.11 4.66
C CYS A 44 -2.58 5.11 3.54
N VAL A 45 -3.40 4.07 3.36
CA VAL A 45 -3.21 3.09 2.29
C VAL A 45 -3.32 3.76 0.92
N LEU A 46 -4.24 4.71 0.75
CA LEU A 46 -4.39 5.47 -0.49
C LEU A 46 -3.13 6.31 -0.80
N LEU A 47 -2.57 6.99 0.20
CA LEU A 47 -1.31 7.72 0.06
C LEU A 47 -0.13 6.79 -0.27
N ILE A 48 -0.01 5.66 0.42
CA ILE A 48 1.04 4.66 0.14
C ILE A 48 0.93 4.16 -1.30
N THR A 49 -0.28 3.87 -1.76
CA THR A 49 -0.53 3.38 -3.12
C THR A 49 -0.16 4.42 -4.16
N PHE A 50 -0.60 5.66 -3.94
CA PHE A 50 -0.35 6.77 -4.87
C PHE A 50 1.15 7.07 -4.97
N PHE A 51 1.81 7.33 -3.84
CA PHE A 51 3.23 7.65 -3.82
C PHE A 51 4.12 6.46 -4.20
N GLY A 52 3.77 5.24 -3.77
CA GLY A 52 4.47 4.02 -4.15
C GLY A 52 4.40 3.78 -5.66
N SER A 53 3.23 3.99 -6.27
CA SER A 53 3.05 3.89 -7.71
C SER A 53 3.81 4.97 -8.47
N ALA A 54 3.74 6.23 -8.03
CA ALA A 54 4.46 7.34 -8.64
C ALA A 54 5.98 7.14 -8.59
N LEU A 55 6.50 6.69 -7.43
CA LEU A 55 7.91 6.39 -7.25
C LEU A 55 8.34 5.20 -8.12
N SER A 56 7.50 4.16 -8.23
CA SER A 56 7.74 3.04 -9.13
C SER A 56 7.72 3.42 -10.62
N TYR A 57 6.96 4.44 -11.01
CA TYR A 57 7.02 4.95 -12.37
C TYR A 57 8.31 5.75 -12.60
N TYR A 58 8.65 6.64 -11.67
CA TYR A 58 9.83 7.49 -11.75
C TYR A 58 11.14 6.70 -11.77
N VAL A 59 11.32 5.76 -10.83
CA VAL A 59 12.50 4.89 -10.78
C VAL A 59 12.57 3.97 -12.01
N GLY A 60 11.41 3.51 -12.50
CA GLY A 60 11.32 2.77 -13.76
C GLY A 60 11.81 3.59 -14.96
N GLY A 61 11.47 4.88 -15.00
CA GLY A 61 11.96 5.83 -16.00
C GLY A 61 13.48 6.01 -15.94
N LEU A 62 14.05 6.18 -14.74
CA LEU A 62 15.51 6.31 -14.54
C LEU A 62 16.28 5.07 -14.97
N LEU A 63 15.69 3.88 -14.80
CA LEU A 63 16.30 2.60 -15.24
C LEU A 63 16.20 2.38 -16.77
N GLY A 64 15.64 3.35 -17.51
CA GLY A 64 15.53 3.28 -18.97
C GLY A 64 14.34 2.47 -19.48
N TYR A 65 13.46 2.00 -18.59
CA TYR A 65 12.33 1.15 -18.97
C TYR A 65 11.24 1.89 -19.75
N ALA A 66 11.28 3.22 -19.77
CA ALA A 66 10.40 4.05 -20.59
C ALA A 66 10.82 4.12 -22.08
N GLN A 67 12.01 3.64 -22.46
CA GLN A 67 12.52 3.76 -23.84
C GLN A 67 12.10 2.60 -24.75
N ASN A 68 11.72 1.44 -24.19
CA ASN A 68 11.23 0.29 -24.95
C ASN A 68 9.72 0.13 -24.77
N ALA A 69 8.95 0.04 -25.86
CA ALA A 69 7.49 -0.07 -25.82
C ALA A 69 6.99 -1.25 -24.95
N ALA A 70 7.62 -2.42 -25.05
CA ALA A 70 7.27 -3.60 -24.23
C ALA A 70 7.56 -3.41 -22.72
N GLN A 71 8.57 -2.60 -22.38
CA GLN A 71 8.91 -2.30 -20.99
C GLN A 71 8.03 -1.19 -20.41
N HIS A 72 7.55 -0.28 -21.26
CA HIS A 72 6.56 0.73 -20.89
C HIS A 72 5.22 0.10 -20.47
N ASP A 73 4.72 -0.87 -21.23
CA ASP A 73 3.51 -1.62 -20.85
C ASP A 73 3.69 -2.36 -19.52
N SER A 74 4.88 -2.92 -19.30
CA SER A 74 5.22 -3.60 -18.05
C SER A 74 5.23 -2.66 -16.83
N LEU A 75 5.58 -1.38 -17.00
CA LEU A 75 5.47 -0.36 -15.93
C LEU A 75 4.01 -0.07 -15.57
N GLY A 76 3.12 -0.04 -16.56
CA GLY A 76 1.68 0.10 -16.31
C GLY A 76 1.14 -1.06 -15.46
N VAL A 77 1.60 -2.29 -15.73
CA VAL A 77 1.24 -3.46 -14.93
C VAL A 77 1.74 -3.37 -13.49
N VAL A 78 2.94 -2.81 -13.24
CA VAL A 78 3.47 -2.58 -11.88
C VAL A 78 2.55 -1.67 -11.07
N ILE A 79 2.10 -0.57 -11.68
CA ILE A 79 1.20 0.41 -11.03
C ILE A 79 -0.14 -0.25 -10.71
N MET A 80 -0.73 -0.96 -11.67
CA MET A 80 -1.97 -1.70 -11.47
C MET A 80 -1.83 -2.73 -10.35
N LEU A 81 -0.72 -3.47 -10.31
CA LEU A 81 -0.53 -4.47 -9.27
C LEU A 81 -0.36 -3.85 -7.88
N ASN A 82 0.37 -2.74 -7.76
CA ASN A 82 0.46 -1.98 -6.51
C ASN A 82 -0.92 -1.54 -6.02
N ALA A 83 -1.79 -1.08 -6.92
CA ALA A 83 -3.16 -0.72 -6.57
C ALA A 83 -3.98 -1.93 -6.09
N VAL A 84 -3.90 -3.07 -6.78
CA VAL A 84 -4.60 -4.30 -6.36
C VAL A 84 -4.12 -4.80 -4.99
N VAL A 85 -2.81 -4.80 -4.75
CA VAL A 85 -2.23 -5.20 -3.45
C VAL A 85 -2.69 -4.27 -2.34
N ALA A 86 -2.70 -2.96 -2.60
CA ALA A 86 -3.18 -1.99 -1.63
C ALA A 86 -4.68 -2.14 -1.33
N LEU A 87 -5.51 -2.37 -2.35
CA LEU A 87 -6.93 -2.65 -2.17
C LEU A 87 -7.15 -3.94 -1.36
N ALA A 88 -6.37 -4.99 -1.61
CA ALA A 88 -6.42 -6.22 -0.82
C ALA A 88 -6.03 -5.98 0.64
N ALA A 89 -4.94 -5.23 0.88
CA ALA A 89 -4.51 -4.87 2.24
C ALA A 89 -5.53 -3.97 2.95
N LEU A 90 -6.16 -3.04 2.22
CA LEU A 90 -7.21 -2.17 2.74
C LEU A 90 -8.42 -3.00 3.17
N THR A 91 -8.89 -3.88 2.30
CA THR A 91 -10.03 -4.77 2.57
C THR A 91 -9.74 -5.66 3.77
N TYR A 92 -8.55 -6.25 3.81
CA TYR A 92 -8.11 -7.07 4.94
C TYR A 92 -8.09 -6.28 6.26
N GLY A 93 -7.48 -5.10 6.27
CA GLY A 93 -7.36 -4.26 7.47
C GLY A 93 -8.70 -3.79 8.00
N LEU A 94 -9.60 -3.33 7.12
CA LEU A 94 -10.94 -2.90 7.51
C LEU A 94 -11.78 -4.03 8.13
N MET A 95 -11.66 -5.26 7.61
CA MET A 95 -12.36 -6.42 8.17
C MET A 95 -11.78 -6.90 9.51
N HIS A 96 -10.46 -6.74 9.73
CA HIS A 96 -9.79 -7.26 10.92
C HIS A 96 -9.63 -6.25 12.06
N PHE A 97 -9.85 -4.95 11.82
CA PHE A 97 -9.91 -3.98 12.91
C PHE A 97 -11.10 -4.27 13.83
N LYS A 98 -10.78 -4.58 15.09
CA LYS A 98 -11.72 -4.79 16.20
C LYS A 98 -11.48 -3.70 17.25
N GLU A 99 -12.56 -3.25 17.90
CA GLU A 99 -12.45 -2.40 19.08
C GLU A 99 -11.73 -3.16 20.20
N GLY A 100 -10.81 -2.49 20.88
CA GLY A 100 -10.26 -3.00 22.13
C GLY A 100 -11.35 -3.04 23.20
N GLU A 101 -11.42 -4.11 23.97
CA GLU A 101 -12.38 -4.23 25.07
C GLU A 101 -12.11 -3.12 26.10
N ARG A 102 -13.10 -2.24 26.31
CA ARG A 102 -13.09 -1.26 27.39
C ARG A 102 -13.42 -2.00 28.69
N TYR A 103 -12.39 -2.50 29.37
CA TYR A 103 -12.48 -2.92 30.76
C TYR A 103 -12.08 -1.78 31.69
#